data_AF-A0A4Y9M8J8-F1
#
_entry.id   AF-A0A4Y9M8J8-F1
#
_cell.length_a   1.000
_cell.length_b   1.000
_cell.length_c   1.000
_cell.angle_alpha   90.00
_cell.angle_beta   90.00
_cell.angle_gamma   90.00
#
_symmetry.space_group_name_H-M   'P 1'
#
loop_
_entity.id
_entity.type
_entity.pdbx_description
1 polymer ?
#
loop_
_entity_poly.entity_id
_entity_poly.type
_entity_poly.pdbx_seq_one_letter_code
_entity_poly.pdbx_strand_id
1 'polypeptide(L)' 'MGLYRLVDDEDKELVSFETDDDAKAVREARDWTHGRVGVAAVFTLQVQRGDEGAWAELRTWVPRPQK' A
#
# COMPACT_ATOMS: atom_id res chain seq x y z
N MET A 1 10.28 10.85 -8.43
CA MET A 1 9.71 10.59 -7.09
C MET A 1 8.23 10.30 -7.27
N GLY A 2 7.72 9.22 -6.69
CA GLY A 2 6.30 8.85 -6.74
C GLY A 2 5.65 8.97 -5.36
N LEU A 3 4.38 9.37 -5.34
CA LEU A 3 3.55 9.34 -4.15
C LEU A 3 2.86 7.98 -4.09
N TYR A 4 3.01 7.29 -2.98
CA TYR A 4 2.35 6.02 -2.70
C TYR A 4 1.33 6.23 -1.61
N ARG A 5 0.15 5.63 -1.78
CA ARG A 5 -0.84 5.54 -0.72
C ARG A 5 -1.36 4.12 -0.60
N LEU A 6 -1.45 3.66 0.64
CA LEU A 6 -2.08 2.41 0.98
C LEU A 6 -3.54 2.70 1.34
N VAL A 7 -4.47 2.05 0.66
CA VAL A 7 -5.91 2.17 0.93
C VAL A 7 -6.51 0.82 1.37
N ASP A 8 -7.55 0.88 2.19
CA ASP A 8 -8.37 -0.28 2.53
C ASP A 8 -9.38 -0.64 1.42
N ASP A 9 -10.25 -1.62 1.70
CA ASP A 9 -11.28 -2.09 0.76
C ASP A 9 -12.42 -1.09 0.54
N GLU A 10 -12.50 -0.03 1.33
CA GLU A 10 -13.42 1.10 1.17
C GLU A 10 -12.73 2.32 0.52
N ASP A 11 -11.55 2.13 -0.07
CA ASP A 11 -10.69 3.18 -0.66
C ASP A 11 -10.27 4.27 0.35
N LYS A 12 -10.32 3.99 1.66
CA LYS A 12 -9.85 4.94 2.69
C LYS A 12 -8.34 4.86 2.81
N GLU A 13 -7.70 6.02 2.74
CA GLU A 13 -6.26 6.13 2.93
C GLU A 13 -5.86 5.78 4.37
N LEU A 14 -4.94 4.83 4.49
CA LEU A 14 -4.39 4.37 5.75
C LEU A 14 -3.03 5.01 6.05
N VAL A 15 -2.19 5.11 5.01
CA VAL A 15 -0.87 5.74 5.06
C VAL A 15 -0.45 6.16 3.65
N SER A 16 0.25 7.28 3.56
CA SER A 16 0.92 7.73 2.34
C SER A 16 2.39 8.08 2.61
N PHE A 17 3.22 7.89 1.58
CA PHE A 17 4.65 8.17 1.65
C PHE A 17 5.22 8.41 0.24
N GLU A 18 6.33 9.14 0.17
CA GLU A 18 7.01 9.46 -1.07
C GLU A 18 8.30 8.65 -1.21
N THR A 19 8.48 8.01 -2.36
CA THR A 19 9.75 7.35 -2.71
C THR A 19 9.92 7.24 -4.22
N ASP A 20 11.16 7.16 -4.67
CA ASP A 20 11.54 6.84 -6.05
C ASP A 20 11.81 5.33 -6.26
N ASP A 21 11.76 4.53 -5.19
CA ASP A 21 11.98 3.08 -5.19
C ASP A 21 10.68 2.30 -4.91
N ASP A 22 10.12 1.71 -5.96
CA ASP A 22 8.90 0.90 -5.90
C ASP A 22 9.05 -0.34 -5.00
N ALA A 23 10.23 -0.96 -4.99
CA ALA A 23 10.48 -2.13 -4.18
C ALA A 23 10.50 -1.76 -2.69
N LYS A 24 11.03 -0.58 -2.36
CA LYS A 24 10.94 0.00 -1.03
C LYS A 24 9.47 0.30 -0.66
N ALA A 25 8.71 0.90 -1.58
CA ALA A 25 7.29 1.19 -1.34
C ALA A 25 6.46 -0.05 -1.01
N VAL A 26 6.64 -1.12 -1.79
CA VAL A 26 5.94 -2.40 -1.56
C VAL A 26 6.34 -3.00 -0.21
N ARG A 27 7.61 -2.89 0.19
CA ARG A 27 8.08 -3.36 1.52
C ARG A 27 7.45 -2.56 2.66
N GLU A 28 7.43 -1.23 2.57
CA GLU A 28 6.83 -0.39 3.62
C GLU A 28 5.32 -0.63 3.76
N ALA A 29 4.60 -0.75 2.64
CA ALA A 29 3.18 -1.11 2.64
C ALA A 29 2.95 -2.49 3.28
N ARG A 30 3.77 -3.48 2.94
CA ARG A 30 3.72 -4.82 3.54
C ARG A 30 4.02 -4.80 5.04
N ASP A 31 5.06 -4.09 5.47
CA ASP A 31 5.44 -4.03 6.88
C ASP A 31 4.37 -3.31 7.71
N TRP A 32 3.75 -2.26 7.15
CA TRP A 32 2.61 -1.58 7.77
C TRP A 32 1.42 -2.53 7.96
N THR A 33 1.03 -3.27 6.91
CA THR A 33 -0.10 -4.22 6.97
C THR A 33 0.15 -5.37 7.94
N HIS A 34 1.37 -5.91 7.97
CA HIS A 34 1.76 -6.98 8.90
C HIS A 34 1.85 -6.49 10.35
N GLY A 35 2.44 -5.31 10.58
CA GLY A 35 2.78 -4.83 11.91
C GLY A 35 1.64 -4.18 12.69
N ARG A 36 0.63 -3.64 12.01
CA ARG A 36 -0.46 -2.88 12.66
C ARG A 36 -1.83 -3.51 12.53
N VAL A 37 -2.11 -4.21 11.44
CA VAL A 37 -3.50 -4.60 11.18
C VAL A 37 -3.87 -5.94 11.80
N GLY A 38 -2.98 -6.93 11.90
CA GLY A 38 -3.31 -8.22 12.54
C GLY A 38 -4.53 -8.94 11.93
N VAL A 39 -5.05 -8.46 10.79
CA VAL A 39 -6.23 -8.96 10.08
C VAL A 39 -5.80 -9.27 8.65
N ALA A 40 -6.25 -10.40 8.10
CA ALA A 40 -6.26 -10.60 6.65
C ALA A 40 -7.24 -9.58 6.10
N ALA A 41 -6.70 -8.53 5.53
CA ALA A 41 -7.42 -7.51 4.82
C ALA A 41 -6.78 -7.38 3.44
N VAL A 42 -7.63 -7.12 2.45
CA VAL A 42 -7.19 -6.78 1.10
C VAL A 42 -6.84 -5.30 1.15
N PHE A 43 -5.62 -4.96 0.73
CA PHE A 43 -5.21 -3.58 0.59
C PHE A 43 -4.79 -3.33 -0.85
N THR A 44 -5.01 -2.09 -1.28
CA THR A 44 -4.54 -1.62 -2.57
C THR A 44 -3.44 -0.60 -2.32
N LEU A 45 -2.24 -0.89 -2.82
CA LEU A 45 -1.19 0.12 -2.90
C LEU A 45 -1.40 0.89 -4.20
N GLN A 46 -1.72 2.17 -4.09
CA GLN A 46 -1.86 3.05 -5.22
C GLN A 46 -0.60 3.89 -5.37
N VAL A 47 -0.08 4.01 -6.60
CA VAL A 47 1.07 4.87 -6.92
C VAL A 47 0.70 5.95 -7.93
N GLN A 48 1.12 7.19 -7.65
CA GLN A 48 1.06 8.33 -8.55
C GLN A 48 2.48 8.77 -8.90
N ARG A 49 2.81 8.89 -10.18
CA ARG A 49 4.12 9.36 -10.66
C ARG A 49 3.97 10.61 -11.51
N GLY A 50 4.74 11.65 -11.18
CA GLY A 50 4.70 12.92 -11.91
C GLY A 50 3.36 13.65 -11.76
N ASP A 51 3.08 14.57 -12.69
CA ASP A 51 1.83 15.35 -12.73
C ASP A 51 0.67 14.62 -13.41
N GLU A 52 0.88 13.40 -13.90
CA GLU A 52 -0.21 12.58 -14.42
C GLU A 52 -1.05 12.10 -13.24
N GLY A 53 -2.25 12.65 -13.11
CA GLY A 53 -3.21 12.35 -12.03
C GLY A 53 -3.75 10.91 -11.99
N ALA A 54 -3.07 9.96 -12.63
CA ALA A 54 -3.49 8.57 -12.72
C ALA A 54 -2.79 7.71 -11.65
N TRP A 55 -3.60 6.99 -10.88
CA TRP A 55 -3.13 6.02 -9.89
C TRP A 55 -3.03 4.63 -10.54
N ALA A 56 -1.90 3.94 -10.36
CA ALA A 56 -1.80 2.51 -10.67
C ALA A 56 -2.07 1.69 -9.39
N GLU A 57 -2.89 0.63 -9.52
CA GLU A 57 -3.26 -0.25 -8.41
C GLU A 57 -2.34 -1.48 -8.32
N LEU A 58 -1.80 -1.74 -7.13
CA LEU A 58 -1.10 -2.96 -6.80
C LEU A 58 -1.83 -3.66 -5.66
N ARG A 59 -2.58 -4.72 -6.01
CA ARG A 59 -3.34 -5.52 -5.05
C ARG A 59 -2.46 -6.60 -4.46
N THR A 60 -2.36 -6.64 -3.14
CA THR A 60 -1.62 -7.67 -2.41
C THR A 60 -2.51 -8.32 -1.36
N TRP A 61 -2.45 -9.65 -1.26
CA TRP A 61 -3.16 -10.39 -0.24
C TRP A 61 -2.19 -10.74 0.89
N VAL A 62 -2.49 -10.28 2.10
CA VAL A 62 -1.73 -10.62 3.30
C VAL A 62 -2.48 -11.73 4.05
N PRO A 63 -1.97 -12.97 4.09
CA PRO A 63 -2.56 -14.02 4.92
C PRO A 63 -2.54 -13.61 6.38
N ARG A 64 -3.60 -13.93 7.15
CA ARG A 64 -3.50 -13.87 8.61
C ARG A 64 -2.41 -14.83 9.06
N PRO A 65 -1.52 -14.43 9.99
CA PRO A 65 -0.77 -15.42 10.73
C PRO A 65 -1.77 -16.33 11.45
N GLN A 66 -1.82 -17.61 11.06
CA GLN A 66 -2.52 -18.62 11.83
C GLN A 66 -1.76 -18.77 13.15
N LYS A 67 -2.45 -18.57 14.27
CA LYS A 67 -1.91 -18.83 15.60
C LYS A 67 -1.50 -20.29 15.75
#